data_AF-A0A3D1BA48-F1
#
_entry.id   AF-A0A3D1BA48-F1
#
_cell.length_a   1.000
_cell.length_b   1.000
_cell.length_c   1.000
_cell.angle_alpha   90.00
_cell.angle_beta   90.00
_cell.angle_gamma   90.00
#
_symmetry.space_group_name_H-M   'P 1'
#
loop_
_entity.id
_entity.type
_entity.pdbx_description
1 polymer ?
#
loop_
_entity_poly.entity_id
_entity_poly.type
_entity_poly.pdbx_seq_one_letter_code
_entity_poly.pdbx_strand_id
1 'polypeptide(L)'
;MASRANLVNLDAMIKRADFASEASDESLFENVSTISVRDFTKGGLIGPSLRKPDFQRETNHWTPQQVVSLLECFTNGDLIPSVILWQSPTYLFVIDGGHRLSVLRAWIEDDYGDGPLSHSYFGNEISKEQRLLAERTRRLIAEKVGSWQHFQAKVENDGLDVAERKRVNAIISRGLPIQWVKGDADKAESSFFKINTKG
;
A
#
# COMPACT_ATOMS: atom_id res chain seq x y z
N MET A 1 6.70 -22.41 6.29
CA MET A 1 5.62 -22.15 5.32
C MET A 1 4.40 -21.68 6.08
N ALA A 2 3.94 -20.44 5.86
CA ALA A 2 2.69 -19.99 6.46
C ALA A 2 1.53 -20.80 5.84
N SER A 3 0.70 -21.43 6.65
CA SER A 3 -0.55 -22.00 6.14
C SER A 3 -1.40 -20.87 5.56
N ARG A 4 -2.08 -21.10 4.42
CA ARG A 4 -2.99 -20.13 3.78
C ARG A 4 -4.02 -19.55 4.77
N ALA A 5 -4.32 -20.26 5.85
CA ALA A 5 -5.24 -19.89 6.94
C ALA A 5 -4.78 -18.74 7.86
N ASN A 6 -3.66 -18.06 7.55
CA ASN A 6 -3.12 -16.97 8.40
C ASN A 6 -2.71 -15.73 7.60
N LEU A 7 -3.27 -15.52 6.41
CA LEU A 7 -2.90 -14.42 5.53
C LEU A 7 -3.96 -13.32 5.52
N VAL A 8 -3.51 -12.09 5.66
CA VAL A 8 -4.36 -10.89 5.67
C VAL A 8 -4.73 -10.54 4.24
N ASN A 9 -6.02 -10.32 3.97
CA ASN A 9 -6.50 -9.94 2.65
C ASN A 9 -6.58 -8.41 2.53
N LEU A 10 -5.64 -7.82 1.79
CA LEU A 10 -5.57 -6.38 1.54
C LEU A 10 -5.93 -6.04 0.08
N ASP A 11 -6.62 -6.94 -0.64
CA ASP A 11 -6.85 -6.76 -2.09
C ASP A 11 -7.65 -5.50 -2.40
N ALA A 12 -8.55 -5.10 -1.48
CA ALA A 12 -9.38 -3.91 -1.55
C ALA A 12 -8.61 -2.58 -1.50
N MET A 13 -7.34 -2.59 -1.06
CA MET A 13 -6.55 -1.38 -0.89
C MET A 13 -6.10 -0.77 -2.23
N ILE A 14 -6.03 -1.56 -3.30
CA ILE A 14 -5.69 -1.06 -4.63
C ILE A 14 -6.62 -1.72 -5.62
N LYS A 15 -7.43 -0.92 -6.32
CA LYS A 15 -8.40 -1.41 -7.29
C LYS A 15 -7.70 -2.03 -8.50
N ARG A 16 -8.39 -2.94 -9.17
CA ARG A 16 -7.93 -3.52 -10.45
C ARG A 16 -8.43 -2.69 -11.62
N ALA A 17 -7.68 -2.69 -12.71
CA ALA A 17 -8.10 -2.16 -14.00
C ALA A 17 -7.51 -3.03 -15.12
N ASP A 18 -8.18 -3.05 -16.27
CA ASP A 18 -7.66 -3.67 -17.50
C ASP A 18 -6.37 -2.95 -17.92
N PHE A 19 -5.32 -3.74 -18.13
CA PHE A 19 -4.00 -3.26 -18.49
C PHE A 19 -3.84 -3.01 -20.00
N ALA A 20 -4.57 -3.76 -20.83
CA ALA A 20 -4.34 -3.83 -22.28
C ALA A 20 -4.96 -2.67 -23.07
N SER A 21 -5.86 -1.90 -22.46
CA SER A 21 -6.61 -0.84 -23.16
C SER A 21 -5.84 0.47 -23.36
N GLU A 22 -4.61 0.58 -22.87
CA GLU A 22 -3.93 1.86 -22.70
C GLU A 22 -2.66 1.96 -23.56
N ALA A 23 -2.86 2.27 -24.85
CA ALA A 23 -1.77 2.75 -25.70
C ALA A 23 -1.22 4.05 -25.09
N SER A 24 0.02 4.01 -24.61
CA SER A 24 0.68 5.18 -24.03
C SER A 24 1.67 5.76 -25.02
N ASP A 25 1.49 7.03 -25.39
CA ASP A 25 2.62 7.86 -25.75
C ASP A 25 3.46 8.12 -24.48
N GLU A 26 4.79 8.13 -24.58
CA GLU A 26 5.63 8.45 -23.43
C GLU A 26 5.27 9.84 -22.89
N SER A 27 4.80 9.89 -21.64
CA SER A 27 4.57 11.13 -20.91
C SER A 27 5.87 11.95 -20.85
N LEU A 28 5.84 13.17 -21.42
CA LEU A 28 6.95 14.12 -21.37
C LEU A 28 7.10 14.81 -19.99
N PHE A 29 6.14 14.63 -19.09
CA PHE A 29 6.15 15.26 -17.77
C PHE A 29 7.01 14.47 -16.77
N GLU A 30 7.58 15.18 -15.80
CA GLU A 30 8.35 14.58 -14.72
C GLU A 30 7.44 13.72 -13.82
N ASN A 31 7.93 12.53 -13.49
CA ASN A 31 7.26 11.65 -12.55
C ASN A 31 7.68 11.96 -11.11
N VAL A 32 6.74 11.81 -10.18
CA VAL A 32 7.02 11.84 -8.74
C VAL A 32 8.02 10.75 -8.36
N SER A 33 8.95 11.07 -7.46
CA SER A 33 10.03 10.15 -7.06
C SER A 33 9.70 9.27 -5.87
N THR A 34 8.68 9.63 -5.09
CA THR A 34 8.30 8.90 -3.86
C THR A 34 6.78 8.88 -3.67
N ILE A 35 6.30 7.88 -2.94
CA ILE A 35 4.92 7.79 -2.44
C ILE A 35 4.92 7.63 -0.92
N SER A 36 4.13 8.45 -0.24
CA SER A 36 4.12 8.59 1.22
C SER A 36 2.70 8.38 1.77
N VAL A 37 2.57 8.37 3.10
CA VAL A 37 1.26 8.22 3.75
C VAL A 37 0.26 9.30 3.33
N ARG A 38 0.71 10.54 3.07
CA ARG A 38 -0.17 11.65 2.66
C ARG A 38 -0.90 11.38 1.35
N ASP A 39 -0.31 10.57 0.48
CA ASP A 39 -0.84 10.24 -0.84
C ASP A 39 -2.07 9.33 -0.77
N PHE A 40 -2.30 8.71 0.38
CA PHE A 40 -3.46 7.88 0.69
C PHE A 40 -4.47 8.55 1.64
N THR A 41 -4.12 9.69 2.24
CA THR A 41 -5.04 10.46 3.08
C THR A 41 -6.11 11.18 2.25
N LYS A 42 -7.18 11.66 2.89
CA LYS A 42 -8.20 12.48 2.22
C LYS A 42 -7.57 13.70 1.53
N GLY A 43 -7.77 13.81 0.22
CA GLY A 43 -7.17 14.85 -0.61
C GLY A 43 -5.85 14.45 -1.30
N GLY A 44 -5.27 13.30 -0.94
CA GLY A 44 -4.16 12.70 -1.67
C GLY A 44 -4.58 12.28 -3.08
N LEU A 45 -3.72 12.55 -4.07
CA LEU A 45 -4.05 12.37 -5.49
C LEU A 45 -3.51 11.07 -6.10
N ILE A 46 -2.42 10.54 -5.57
CA ILE A 46 -1.80 9.31 -6.11
C ILE A 46 -2.61 8.08 -5.69
N GLY A 47 -2.99 7.96 -4.42
CA GLY A 47 -3.71 6.79 -3.89
C GLY A 47 -4.98 6.42 -4.67
N PRO A 48 -5.87 7.38 -4.99
CA PRO A 48 -7.05 7.11 -5.82
C PRO A 48 -6.75 6.67 -7.26
N SER A 49 -5.62 7.09 -7.82
CA SER A 49 -5.19 6.81 -9.20
C SER A 49 -4.44 5.49 -9.35
N LEU A 50 -4.00 4.88 -8.24
CA LEU A 50 -3.32 3.59 -8.28
C LEU A 50 -4.23 2.46 -8.74
N ARG A 51 -3.72 1.61 -9.62
CA ARG A 51 -4.36 0.37 -10.06
C ARG A 51 -3.39 -0.80 -10.00
N LYS A 52 -3.91 -1.99 -9.77
CA LYS A 52 -3.23 -3.25 -10.10
C LYS A 52 -3.67 -3.70 -11.49
N PRO A 53 -2.77 -4.24 -12.32
CA PRO A 53 -3.18 -4.98 -13.51
C PRO A 53 -4.16 -6.09 -13.13
N ASP A 54 -5.15 -6.34 -13.98
CA ASP A 54 -6.16 -7.38 -13.81
C ASP A 54 -5.55 -8.79 -13.64
N PHE A 55 -4.46 -9.09 -14.36
CA PHE A 55 -3.71 -10.33 -14.25
C PHE A 55 -2.79 -10.43 -13.00
N GLN A 56 -2.65 -9.37 -12.19
CA GLN A 56 -1.81 -9.43 -10.99
C GLN A 56 -2.47 -10.28 -9.88
N ARG A 57 -1.68 -11.06 -9.15
CA ARG A 57 -2.20 -11.85 -8.00
C ARG A 57 -2.83 -10.96 -6.93
N GLU A 58 -3.70 -11.56 -6.14
CA GLU A 58 -4.35 -10.89 -5.01
C GLU A 58 -3.36 -10.43 -3.93
N THR A 59 -3.73 -9.39 -3.19
CA THR A 59 -2.93 -8.87 -2.07
C THR A 59 -3.26 -9.60 -0.75
N ASN A 60 -3.23 -10.93 -0.77
CA ASN A 60 -3.58 -11.80 0.37
C ASN A 60 -2.48 -12.81 0.73
N HIS A 61 -1.22 -12.37 0.69
CA HIS A 61 -0.05 -13.26 0.79
C HIS A 61 0.86 -12.96 1.99
N TRP A 62 0.49 -12.00 2.84
CA TRP A 62 1.28 -11.61 4.01
C TRP A 62 0.55 -11.98 5.29
N THR A 63 1.29 -12.44 6.30
CA THR A 63 0.78 -12.66 7.65
C THR A 63 0.60 -11.32 8.39
N PRO A 64 -0.21 -11.28 9.47
CA PRO A 64 -0.30 -10.11 10.34
C PRO A 64 1.07 -9.60 10.81
N GLN A 65 2.02 -10.51 11.09
CA GLN A 65 3.37 -10.15 11.53
C GLN A 65 4.18 -9.46 10.43
N GLN A 66 4.03 -9.86 9.18
CA GLN A 66 4.71 -9.20 8.05
C GLN A 66 4.15 -7.80 7.80
N VAL A 67 2.83 -7.62 7.95
CA VAL A 67 2.18 -6.30 7.89
C VAL A 67 2.74 -5.37 8.96
N VAL A 68 2.78 -5.84 10.21
CA VAL A 68 3.34 -5.09 11.35
C VAL A 68 4.81 -4.76 11.13
N SER A 69 5.61 -5.74 10.69
CA SER A 69 7.04 -5.55 10.45
C SER A 69 7.31 -4.47 9.39
N LEU A 70 6.52 -4.40 8.31
CA LEU A 70 6.66 -3.32 7.34
C LEU A 70 6.36 -1.95 7.96
N LEU A 71 5.33 -1.84 8.79
CA LEU A 71 4.98 -0.59 9.47
C LEU A 71 6.02 -0.20 10.53
N GLU A 72 6.59 -1.16 11.25
CA GLU A 72 7.73 -0.93 12.14
C GLU A 72 8.91 -0.36 11.34
N CYS A 73 9.30 -1.00 10.24
CA CYS A 73 10.35 -0.49 9.36
C CYS A 73 10.03 0.92 8.85
N PHE A 74 8.76 1.19 8.49
CA PHE A 74 8.34 2.49 7.99
C PHE A 74 8.43 3.58 9.07
N THR A 75 7.96 3.29 10.28
CA THR A 75 7.93 4.25 11.38
C THR A 75 9.29 4.46 12.06
N ASN A 76 10.20 3.48 11.98
CA ASN A 76 11.54 3.56 12.59
C ASN A 76 12.62 4.17 11.68
N GLY A 77 12.34 4.35 10.39
CA GLY A 77 13.32 4.87 9.43
C GLY A 77 14.13 3.80 8.70
N ASP A 78 13.87 2.51 8.93
CA ASP A 78 14.62 1.38 8.34
C ASP A 78 14.41 1.30 6.83
N LEU A 79 15.40 0.84 6.05
CA LEU A 79 15.27 0.74 4.60
C LEU A 79 14.06 -0.11 4.16
N ILE A 80 13.20 0.45 3.30
CA ILE A 80 12.12 -0.28 2.63
C ILE A 80 12.41 -0.28 1.12
N PRO A 81 12.35 -1.44 0.44
CA PRO A 81 12.53 -1.51 -1.01
C PRO A 81 11.56 -0.61 -1.77
N SER A 82 12.01 -0.09 -2.90
CA SER A 82 11.20 0.72 -3.80
C SER A 82 9.95 -0.01 -4.28
N VAL A 83 8.96 0.75 -4.71
CA VAL A 83 7.82 0.24 -5.48
C VAL A 83 8.05 0.52 -6.95
N ILE A 84 7.53 -0.34 -7.83
CA ILE A 84 7.69 -0.18 -9.27
C ILE A 84 6.33 0.20 -9.84
N LEU A 85 6.27 1.37 -10.48
CA LEU A 85 5.05 1.90 -11.09
C LEU A 85 5.24 2.07 -12.59
N TRP A 86 4.14 1.97 -13.32
CA TRP A 86 4.02 2.42 -14.70
C TRP A 86 2.89 3.42 -14.79
N GLN A 87 3.11 4.52 -15.51
CA GLN A 87 2.09 5.52 -15.75
C GLN A 87 1.46 5.24 -17.11
N SER A 88 0.17 4.93 -17.11
CA SER A 88 -0.63 4.91 -18.30
C SER A 88 -1.33 6.28 -18.48
N PRO A 89 -2.02 6.53 -19.61
CA PRO A 89 -2.81 7.74 -19.79
C PRO A 89 -3.89 7.97 -18.73
N THR A 90 -4.43 6.90 -18.12
CA THR A 90 -5.55 7.03 -17.16
C THR A 90 -5.21 6.70 -15.71
N TYR A 91 -4.22 5.83 -15.46
CA TYR A 91 -3.92 5.32 -14.12
C TYR A 91 -2.43 5.17 -13.84
N LEU A 92 -2.11 4.95 -12.57
CA LEU A 92 -0.78 4.57 -12.12
C LEU A 92 -0.78 3.08 -11.76
N PHE A 93 -0.24 2.24 -12.62
CA PHE A 93 -0.22 0.80 -12.42
C PHE A 93 0.92 0.37 -11.51
N VAL A 94 0.59 -0.45 -10.51
CA VAL A 94 1.56 -1.05 -9.59
C VAL A 94 2.11 -2.33 -10.19
N ILE A 95 3.35 -2.27 -10.67
CA ILE A 95 4.06 -3.40 -11.30
C ILE A 95 4.69 -4.31 -10.23
N ASP A 96 5.27 -3.71 -9.19
CA ASP A 96 5.78 -4.43 -8.01
C ASP A 96 5.58 -3.59 -6.73
N GLY A 97 5.46 -4.29 -5.60
CA GLY A 97 5.30 -3.67 -4.28
C GLY A 97 3.84 -3.38 -3.89
N GLY A 98 2.88 -4.06 -4.53
CA GLY A 98 1.45 -3.94 -4.20
C GLY A 98 1.14 -4.20 -2.71
N HIS A 99 1.78 -5.19 -2.08
CA HIS A 99 1.66 -5.41 -0.64
C HIS A 99 2.15 -4.21 0.19
N ARG A 100 3.28 -3.59 -0.19
CA ARG A 100 3.86 -2.46 0.54
C ARG A 100 2.91 -1.26 0.56
N LEU A 101 2.38 -0.91 -0.61
CA LEU A 101 1.41 0.18 -0.74
C LEU A 101 0.08 -0.13 -0.04
N SER A 102 -0.38 -1.37 -0.15
CA SER A 102 -1.63 -1.80 0.48
C SER A 102 -1.56 -1.77 1.99
N VAL A 103 -0.42 -2.10 2.60
CA VAL A 103 -0.23 -2.00 4.06
C VAL A 103 -0.27 -0.54 4.53
N LEU A 104 0.39 0.38 3.82
CA LEU A 104 0.35 1.81 4.19
C LEU A 104 -1.07 2.36 4.09
N ARG A 105 -1.80 2.02 3.03
CA ARG A 105 -3.19 2.43 2.88
C ARG A 105 -4.10 1.80 3.94
N ALA A 106 -3.97 0.49 4.18
CA ALA A 106 -4.74 -0.22 5.20
C ALA A 106 -4.56 0.40 6.59
N TRP A 107 -3.35 0.83 6.92
CA TRP A 107 -3.07 1.50 8.18
C TRP A 107 -3.78 2.85 8.32
N ILE A 108 -3.83 3.63 7.23
CA ILE A 108 -4.48 4.94 7.19
C ILE A 108 -6.00 4.81 7.27
N GLU A 109 -6.56 3.82 6.57
CA GLU A 109 -8.00 3.56 6.48
C GLU A 109 -8.52 2.71 7.65
N ASP A 110 -7.62 2.21 8.51
CA ASP A 110 -7.88 1.17 9.53
C ASP A 110 -8.62 -0.07 8.97
N ASP A 111 -8.32 -0.44 7.72
CA ASP A 111 -8.98 -1.51 6.98
C ASP A 111 -7.98 -2.61 6.59
N TYR A 112 -7.94 -3.68 7.38
CA TYR A 112 -7.04 -4.83 7.17
C TYR A 112 -7.77 -6.01 6.51
N GLY A 113 -8.80 -5.73 5.71
CA GLY A 113 -9.63 -6.75 5.07
C GLY A 113 -11.04 -6.87 5.66
N ASP A 114 -11.43 -5.99 6.58
CA ASP A 114 -12.72 -6.00 7.29
C ASP A 114 -13.33 -4.59 7.44
N GLY A 115 -12.70 -3.55 6.91
CA GLY A 115 -13.18 -2.18 6.99
C GLY A 115 -14.09 -1.78 5.83
N PRO A 116 -14.48 -0.48 5.75
CA PRO A 116 -15.43 0.00 4.75
C PRO A 116 -15.01 -0.23 3.29
N LEU A 117 -13.72 -0.10 2.98
CA LEU A 117 -13.21 -0.34 1.62
C LEU A 117 -13.33 -1.81 1.26
N SER A 118 -12.93 -2.69 2.19
CA SER A 118 -13.05 -4.14 2.03
C SER A 118 -14.49 -4.59 1.90
N HIS A 119 -15.41 -4.05 2.72
CA HIS A 119 -16.83 -4.33 2.61
C HIS A 119 -17.38 -3.95 1.23
N SER A 120 -17.07 -2.76 0.74
CA SER A 120 -17.48 -2.32 -0.59
C SER A 120 -16.87 -3.17 -1.70
N TYR A 121 -15.61 -3.60 -1.56
CA TYR A 121 -14.89 -4.37 -2.57
C TYR A 121 -15.37 -5.82 -2.66
N PHE A 122 -15.64 -6.47 -1.52
CA PHE A 122 -16.09 -7.87 -1.45
C PHE A 122 -17.62 -8.02 -1.44
N GLY A 123 -18.38 -7.00 -1.84
CA GLY A 123 -19.85 -7.09 -1.90
C GLY A 123 -20.52 -7.36 -0.54
N ASN A 124 -19.92 -6.89 0.56
CA ASN A 124 -20.29 -7.18 1.95
C ASN A 124 -20.13 -8.65 2.39
N GLU A 125 -19.50 -9.50 1.60
CA GLU A 125 -19.26 -10.91 1.90
C GLU A 125 -17.86 -11.16 2.48
N ILE A 126 -17.63 -10.72 3.71
CA ILE A 126 -16.37 -10.95 4.43
C ILE A 126 -16.51 -12.15 5.36
N SER A 127 -15.68 -13.19 5.16
CA SER A 127 -15.69 -14.41 5.96
C SER A 127 -15.29 -14.17 7.42
N LYS A 128 -15.71 -15.07 8.33
CA LYS A 128 -15.33 -14.98 9.75
C LYS A 128 -13.81 -15.04 9.95
N GLU A 129 -13.13 -15.88 9.18
CA GLU A 129 -11.67 -16.03 9.24
C GLU A 129 -10.96 -14.73 8.83
N GLN A 130 -11.40 -14.09 7.75
CA GLN A 130 -10.84 -12.81 7.30
C GLN A 130 -11.00 -11.72 8.37
N ARG A 131 -12.17 -11.64 9.02
CA ARG A 131 -12.40 -10.70 10.14
C ARG A 131 -11.48 -10.98 11.32
N LEU A 132 -11.32 -12.25 11.72
CA LEU A 132 -10.41 -12.62 12.82
C LEU A 132 -8.96 -12.24 12.53
N LEU A 133 -8.50 -12.41 11.29
CA LEU A 133 -7.16 -12.02 10.87
C LEU A 133 -6.98 -10.49 10.81
N ALA A 134 -7.99 -9.77 10.34
CA ALA A 134 -7.99 -8.31 10.32
C ALA A 134 -7.95 -7.73 11.74
N GLU A 135 -8.79 -8.24 12.66
CA GLU A 135 -8.76 -7.87 14.07
C GLU A 135 -7.41 -8.16 14.73
N ARG A 136 -6.85 -9.35 14.48
CA ARG A 136 -5.53 -9.71 14.99
C ARG A 136 -4.45 -8.74 14.50
N THR A 137 -4.50 -8.37 13.22
CA THR A 137 -3.58 -7.41 12.61
C THR A 137 -3.71 -6.04 13.25
N ARG A 138 -4.93 -5.53 13.39
CA ARG A 138 -5.25 -4.26 14.06
C ARG A 138 -4.70 -4.22 15.49
N ARG A 139 -4.90 -5.28 16.28
CA ARG A 139 -4.38 -5.39 17.66
C ARG A 139 -2.85 -5.34 17.70
N LEU A 140 -2.17 -6.10 16.84
CA LEU A 140 -0.70 -6.11 16.79
C LEU A 140 -0.13 -4.74 16.37
N ILE A 141 -0.79 -4.07 15.43
CA ILE A 141 -0.40 -2.71 15.01
C ILE A 141 -0.58 -1.74 16.17
N ALA A 142 -1.73 -1.77 16.85
CA ALA A 142 -1.98 -0.90 18.00
C ALA A 142 -0.94 -1.09 19.12
N GLU A 143 -0.53 -2.33 19.38
CA GLU A 143 0.46 -2.68 20.40
C GLU A 143 1.89 -2.22 20.03
N LYS A 144 2.32 -2.45 18.79
CA LYS A 144 3.73 -2.29 18.40
C LYS A 144 4.05 -1.00 17.66
N VAL A 145 3.10 -0.49 16.88
CA VAL A 145 3.29 0.66 16.00
C VAL A 145 2.49 1.86 16.49
N GLY A 146 1.22 1.64 16.85
CA GLY A 146 0.19 2.66 17.05
C GLY A 146 -0.72 2.81 15.83
N SER A 147 -1.99 3.17 16.06
CA SER A 147 -2.95 3.41 14.97
C SER A 147 -2.65 4.71 14.24
N TRP A 148 -3.07 4.82 12.96
CA TRP A 148 -2.91 6.07 12.22
C TRP A 148 -3.61 7.26 12.89
N GLN A 149 -4.82 7.05 13.41
CA GLN A 149 -5.56 8.08 14.14
C GLN A 149 -4.78 8.62 15.36
N HIS A 150 -4.07 7.74 16.08
CA HIS A 150 -3.20 8.14 17.18
C HIS A 150 -2.07 9.05 16.69
N PHE A 151 -1.46 8.74 15.55
CA PHE A 151 -0.44 9.59 14.96
C PHE A 151 -1.01 10.93 14.48
N GLN A 152 -2.19 10.96 13.86
CA GLN A 152 -2.83 12.21 13.44
C GLN A 152 -3.09 13.14 14.63
N ALA A 153 -3.63 12.62 15.74
CA ALA A 153 -3.85 13.40 16.95
C ALA A 153 -2.54 13.97 17.54
N LYS A 154 -1.43 13.23 17.40
CA LYS A 154 -0.10 13.68 17.83
C LYS A 154 0.47 14.81 16.97
N VAL A 155 0.18 14.85 15.66
CA VAL A 155 0.65 15.92 14.77
C VAL A 155 0.18 17.28 15.26
N GLU A 156 -1.06 17.38 15.69
CA GLU A 156 -1.70 18.63 16.13
C GLU A 156 -1.38 19.00 17.59
N ASN A 157 -0.78 18.09 18.36
CA ASN A 157 -0.41 18.34 19.74
C ASN A 157 0.97 19.00 19.82
N ASP A 158 1.07 20.26 20.25
CA ASP A 158 2.35 20.97 20.40
C ASP A 158 3.17 20.52 21.62
N GLY A 159 2.56 19.83 22.59
CA GLY A 159 3.19 19.41 23.85
C GLY A 159 3.92 18.06 23.83
N LEU A 160 4.14 17.44 22.67
CA LEU A 160 4.88 16.17 22.59
C LEU A 160 6.33 16.35 23.05
N ASP A 161 6.89 15.28 23.62
CA ASP A 161 8.33 15.23 23.86
C ASP A 161 9.11 15.20 22.52
N VAL A 162 10.42 15.46 22.61
CA VAL A 162 11.29 15.56 21.43
C VAL A 162 11.40 14.23 20.66
N ALA A 163 11.37 13.08 21.34
CA ALA A 163 11.49 11.78 20.71
C ALA A 163 10.21 11.42 19.93
N GLU A 164 9.05 11.68 20.52
CA GLU A 164 7.74 11.51 19.89
C GLU A 164 7.59 12.45 18.69
N ARG A 165 7.97 13.73 18.83
CA ARG A 165 7.95 14.70 17.72
C ARG A 165 8.83 14.23 16.55
N LYS A 166 10.04 13.73 16.82
CA LYS A 166 10.94 13.19 15.80
C LYS A 166 10.31 12.01 15.07
N ARG A 167 9.67 11.09 15.80
CA ARG A 167 8.98 9.92 15.20
C ARG A 167 7.82 10.36 14.30
N VAL A 168 6.99 11.29 14.76
CA VAL A 168 5.88 11.86 13.97
C VAL A 168 6.39 12.54 12.70
N ASN A 169 7.42 13.39 12.81
CA ASN A 169 8.01 14.07 11.66
C ASN A 169 8.62 13.09 10.64
N ALA A 170 9.29 12.04 11.12
CA ALA A 170 9.84 11.00 10.25
C ALA A 170 8.74 10.35 9.40
N ILE A 171 7.63 9.95 10.03
CA ILE A 171 6.48 9.33 9.34
C ILE A 171 5.91 10.24 8.24
N ILE A 172 5.76 11.54 8.50
CA ILE A 172 5.15 12.50 7.56
C ILE A 172 6.09 12.84 6.40
N SER A 173 7.38 12.98 6.67
CA SER A 173 8.38 13.33 5.66
C SER A 173 8.77 12.15 4.76
N ARG A 174 8.45 10.93 5.18
CA ARG A 174 8.96 9.71 4.56
C ARG A 174 8.06 9.24 3.43
N GLY A 175 8.69 8.96 2.29
CA GLY A 175 8.08 8.25 1.17
C GLY A 175 8.86 6.99 0.80
N LEU A 176 8.16 6.00 0.26
CA LEU A 176 8.75 4.87 -0.42
C LEU A 176 9.27 5.35 -1.79
N PRO A 177 10.52 5.06 -2.17
CA PRO A 177 11.03 5.38 -3.49
C PRO A 177 10.23 4.70 -4.60
N ILE A 178 10.00 5.42 -5.69
CA ILE A 178 9.33 4.90 -6.88
C ILE A 178 10.37 4.66 -7.97
N GLN A 179 10.33 3.48 -8.57
CA GLN A 179 10.99 3.18 -9.83
C GLN A 179 9.94 3.16 -10.94
N TRP A 180 10.17 3.95 -11.98
CA TRP A 180 9.23 4.04 -13.10
C TRP A 180 9.65 3.12 -14.23
N VAL A 181 8.73 2.27 -14.68
CA VAL A 181 8.87 1.60 -15.97
C VAL A 181 8.64 2.64 -17.06
N LYS A 182 9.57 2.73 -18.00
CA LYS A 182 9.51 3.63 -19.15
C LYS A 182 9.14 2.86 -20.41
N GLY A 183 8.22 3.41 -21.20
CA GLY A 183 7.72 2.83 -22.44
C GLY A 183 6.24 2.46 -22.36
N ASP A 184 5.80 1.69 -23.35
CA ASP A 184 4.41 1.30 -23.57
C ASP A 184 3.90 0.18 -22.66
N ALA A 185 2.62 -0.14 -22.82
CA ALA A 185 1.94 -1.21 -22.11
C ALA A 185 2.68 -2.55 -22.28
N ASP A 186 3.07 -2.92 -23.51
CA ASP A 186 3.77 -4.18 -23.80
C ASP A 186 5.08 -4.30 -23.01
N LYS A 187 5.85 -3.20 -22.92
CA LYS A 187 7.09 -3.15 -22.13
C LYS A 187 6.81 -3.20 -20.63
N ALA A 188 5.76 -2.54 -20.16
CA ALA A 188 5.35 -2.57 -18.77
C ALA A 188 4.85 -3.96 -18.33
N GLU A 189 4.03 -4.63 -19.14
CA GLU A 189 3.59 -6.01 -18.94
C GLU A 189 4.77 -6.99 -18.97
N SER A 190 5.65 -6.85 -19.97
CA SER A 190 6.88 -7.64 -20.04
C SER A 190 7.75 -7.47 -18.80
N SER A 191 7.82 -6.25 -18.26
CA SER A 191 8.55 -5.96 -17.01
C SER A 191 7.87 -6.62 -15.83
N PHE A 192 6.54 -6.52 -15.73
CA PHE A 192 5.75 -7.18 -14.70
C PHE A 192 6.05 -8.67 -14.63
N PHE A 193 5.95 -9.40 -15.75
CA PHE A 193 6.21 -10.83 -15.77
C PHE A 193 7.67 -11.15 -15.43
N LYS A 194 8.64 -10.44 -16.01
CA LYS A 194 10.06 -10.65 -15.68
C LYS A 194 10.35 -10.51 -14.18
N ILE A 195 9.71 -9.56 -13.51
CA ILE A 195 9.91 -9.29 -12.08
C ILE A 195 9.16 -10.29 -11.20
N ASN A 196 7.92 -10.64 -11.56
CA ASN A 196 7.00 -11.34 -10.66
C ASN A 196 6.88 -12.86 -10.91
N THR A 197 7.31 -13.38 -12.07
CA THR A 197 7.18 -14.84 -12.38
C THR A 197 8.50 -15.57 -12.60
N LYS A 198 9.62 -14.86 -12.79
CA LYS A 198 10.95 -15.47 -13.00
C LYS A 198 11.86 -15.41 -11.76
N GLY A 199 11.34 -14.97 -10.62
CA GLY A 199 12.04 -14.87 -9.34
C GLY A 199 11.53 -15.87 -8.31
#